data_AF-A0A165Q4W3-F1
#
_entry.id   AF-A0A165Q4W3-F1
#
_cell.length_a   1.000
_cell.length_b   1.000
_cell.length_c   1.000
_cell.angle_alpha   90.00
_cell.angle_beta   90.00
_cell.angle_gamma   90.00
#
_symmetry.space_group_name_H-M   'P 1'
#
loop_
_entity.id
_entity.type
_entity.pdbx_description
1 polymer ?
#
loop_
_entity_poly.entity_id
_entity_poly.type
_entity_poly.pdbx_seq_one_letter_code
_entity_poly.pdbx_strand_id
1 'polypeptide(L)'
;MVRLKIALAREAEHMIFDVRDRGELLRRTTVELSAAVAGERGIFVLQRIGDLVGYIDVRSVCIEGAAEFASFNLAIRTRWQGRGLGTSLVKSAEEWVRRRRIPFLIFHVAVRNDRAFALYQRLGYTVCGDVVAANKESGVVGDYYAMGRMLDADEVALA
;
A
#
# COMPACT_ATOMS: atom_id res chain seq x y z
N MET A 1 -1.87 14.55 -7.63
CA MET A 1 -1.19 13.28 -7.31
C MET A 1 0.31 13.30 -7.66
N VAL A 2 0.71 13.61 -8.90
CA VAL A 2 2.13 13.57 -9.33
C VAL A 2 3.06 14.38 -8.42
N ARG A 3 2.70 15.63 -8.09
CA ARG A 3 3.47 16.48 -7.14
C ARG A 3 3.69 15.81 -5.79
N LEU A 4 2.68 15.09 -5.27
CA LEU A 4 2.81 14.34 -4.02
C LEU A 4 3.82 13.20 -4.18
N LYS A 5 3.70 12.38 -5.24
CA LYS A 5 4.60 11.24 -5.47
C LYS A 5 6.05 11.68 -5.68
N ILE A 6 6.30 12.80 -6.35
CA ILE A 6 7.64 13.41 -6.46
C ILE A 6 8.18 13.78 -5.07
N ALA A 7 7.37 14.43 -4.24
CA ALA A 7 7.80 14.80 -2.89
C ALA A 7 8.05 13.55 -2.01
N LEU A 8 7.20 12.53 -2.11
CA LEU A 8 7.34 11.28 -1.38
C LEU A 8 8.58 10.50 -1.82
N ALA A 9 8.93 10.46 -3.10
CA ALA A 9 10.13 9.77 -3.58
C ALA A 9 11.44 10.35 -3.03
N ARG A 10 11.42 11.59 -2.51
CA ARG A 10 12.56 12.21 -1.83
C ARG A 10 12.58 11.93 -0.33
N GLU A 11 11.44 11.60 0.26
CA GLU A 11 11.25 11.52 1.72
C GLU A 11 11.03 10.08 2.23
N ALA A 12 10.46 9.21 1.40
CA ALA A 12 10.01 7.87 1.79
C ALA A 12 11.10 6.85 1.46
N GLU A 13 12.00 6.65 2.42
CA GLU A 13 13.18 5.76 2.33
C GLU A 13 12.85 4.33 1.85
N HIS A 14 11.71 3.77 2.25
CA HIS A 14 11.34 2.39 1.96
C HIS A 14 10.32 2.23 0.83
N MET A 15 9.90 3.34 0.19
CA MET A 15 8.94 3.25 -0.91
C MET A 15 9.67 3.23 -2.24
N ILE A 16 9.52 2.15 -2.99
CA ILE A 16 10.04 2.06 -4.35
C ILE A 16 9.12 2.86 -5.27
N PHE A 17 9.39 4.15 -5.40
CA PHE A 17 9.08 4.84 -6.64
C PHE A 17 10.36 4.92 -7.46
N ASP A 18 10.38 4.28 -8.61
CA ASP A 18 11.39 4.64 -9.59
C ASP A 18 11.02 6.01 -10.19
N VAL A 19 11.45 7.09 -9.53
CA VAL A 19 11.27 8.49 -9.98
C VAL A 19 12.52 8.99 -10.68
N ARG A 20 13.35 8.09 -11.23
CA ARG A 20 14.47 8.50 -12.06
C ARG A 20 14.00 9.31 -13.27
N ASP A 21 12.76 9.09 -13.72
CA ASP A 21 12.12 9.86 -14.79
C ASP A 21 10.76 10.47 -14.35
N ARG A 22 10.63 11.79 -14.52
CA ARG A 22 9.38 12.53 -14.26
C ARG A 22 8.31 12.24 -15.30
N GLY A 23 8.69 11.98 -16.55
CA GLY A 23 7.77 11.62 -17.64
C GLY A 23 7.09 10.29 -17.35
N GLU A 24 7.87 9.28 -16.99
CA GLU A 24 7.35 7.97 -16.59
C GLU A 24 6.45 8.06 -15.34
N LEU A 25 6.84 8.83 -14.32
CA LEU A 25 5.99 9.02 -13.15
C LEU A 25 4.65 9.68 -13.49
N LEU A 26 4.65 10.67 -14.39
CA LEU A 26 3.43 11.30 -14.88
C LEU A 26 2.55 10.27 -15.61
N ARG A 27 3.11 9.53 -16.56
CA ARG A 27 2.40 8.49 -17.33
C ARG A 27 1.77 7.44 -16.42
N ARG A 28 2.56 6.89 -15.49
CA ARG A 28 2.10 5.92 -14.49
C ARG A 28 0.98 6.50 -13.62
N THR A 29 1.13 7.74 -13.15
CA THR A 29 0.10 8.38 -12.32
C THR A 29 -1.20 8.61 -13.11
N THR A 30 -1.11 8.94 -14.39
CA THR A 30 -2.29 9.08 -15.26
C THR A 30 -3.02 7.74 -15.40
N VAL A 31 -2.29 6.65 -15.70
CA VAL A 31 -2.87 5.30 -15.76
C VAL A 31 -3.53 4.90 -14.44
N GLU A 32 -2.90 5.24 -13.31
CA GLU A 32 -3.48 5.02 -12.00
C GLU A 32 -4.79 5.76 -11.78
N LEU A 33 -4.86 7.03 -12.13
CA LEU A 33 -6.07 7.83 -11.99
C LEU A 33 -7.18 7.34 -12.94
N SER A 34 -6.85 7.00 -14.19
CA SER A 34 -7.83 6.47 -15.16
C SER A 34 -8.49 5.18 -14.68
N ALA A 35 -7.69 4.23 -14.17
CA ALA A 35 -8.23 2.99 -13.62
C ALA A 35 -8.97 3.19 -12.28
N ALA A 36 -8.66 4.26 -11.52
CA ALA A 36 -9.47 4.61 -10.35
C ALA A 36 -10.85 5.13 -10.77
N VAL A 37 -10.92 5.93 -11.85
CA VAL A 37 -12.18 6.38 -12.45
C VAL A 37 -12.98 5.19 -13.00
N ALA A 38 -12.32 4.21 -13.61
CA ALA A 38 -12.95 2.98 -14.07
C ALA A 38 -13.38 2.01 -12.95
N GLY A 39 -13.03 2.31 -11.68
CA GLY A 39 -13.38 1.47 -10.53
C GLY A 39 -12.49 0.23 -10.34
N GLU A 40 -11.43 0.08 -11.12
CA GLU A 40 -10.46 -1.03 -11.05
C GLU A 40 -9.50 -0.90 -9.86
N ARG A 41 -9.35 0.32 -9.33
CA ARG A 41 -8.53 0.59 -8.13
C ARG A 41 -9.16 1.64 -7.21
N GLY A 42 -8.77 1.62 -5.95
CA GLY A 42 -9.09 2.64 -4.96
C GLY A 42 -7.89 3.55 -4.75
N ILE A 43 -8.09 4.86 -4.86
CA ILE A 43 -7.07 5.85 -4.51
C ILE A 43 -7.66 6.79 -3.46
N PHE A 44 -7.09 6.77 -2.26
CA PHE A 44 -7.49 7.65 -1.17
C PHE A 44 -6.33 8.57 -0.80
N VAL A 45 -6.63 9.83 -0.52
CA VAL A 45 -5.63 10.86 -0.28
C VAL A 45 -5.88 11.57 1.03
N LEU A 46 -4.79 12.02 1.66
CA LEU A 46 -4.83 12.98 2.75
C LEU A 46 -4.56 14.36 2.18
N GLN A 47 -5.51 15.28 2.41
CA GLN A 47 -5.40 16.67 1.99
C GLN A 47 -5.27 17.59 3.22
N ARG A 48 -4.38 18.58 3.14
CA ARG A 48 -4.23 19.68 4.10
C ARG A 48 -4.10 20.96 3.31
N ILE A 49 -5.00 21.93 3.54
CA ILE A 49 -5.05 23.29 2.96
C ILE A 49 -4.25 23.40 1.65
N GLY A 50 -4.87 23.02 0.53
CA GLY A 50 -4.29 23.14 -0.81
C GLY A 50 -3.28 22.06 -1.22
N ASP A 51 -2.76 21.26 -0.28
CA ASP A 51 -1.72 20.25 -0.54
C ASP A 51 -2.17 18.83 -0.21
N LEU A 52 -1.71 17.87 -1.03
CA LEU A 52 -1.78 16.45 -0.68
C LEU A 52 -0.55 16.07 0.15
N VAL A 53 -0.77 15.30 1.22
CA VAL A 53 0.28 14.96 2.20
C VAL A 53 0.50 13.47 2.39
N GLY A 54 -0.36 12.65 1.81
CA GLY A 54 -0.23 11.20 1.83
C GLY A 54 -1.31 10.56 0.98
N TYR A 55 -1.13 9.30 0.65
CA TYR A 55 -2.08 8.54 -0.12
C TYR A 55 -1.95 7.04 0.15
N ILE A 56 -2.97 6.30 -0.23
CA ILE A 56 -2.95 4.86 -0.42
C ILE A 56 -3.57 4.54 -1.79
N ASP A 57 -2.92 3.68 -2.55
CA ASP A 57 -3.51 3.05 -3.74
C ASP A 57 -3.73 1.58 -3.46
N VAL A 58 -4.95 1.10 -3.59
CA VAL A 58 -5.35 -0.30 -3.40
C VAL A 58 -5.91 -0.84 -4.72
N ARG A 59 -5.53 -2.06 -5.08
CA ARG A 59 -5.96 -2.70 -6.33
C ARG A 59 -6.23 -4.18 -6.10
N SER A 60 -7.14 -4.72 -6.89
CA SER A 60 -7.30 -6.16 -7.02
C SER A 60 -6.12 -6.75 -7.82
N VAL A 61 -5.73 -7.96 -7.46
CA VAL A 61 -4.78 -8.79 -8.17
C VAL A 61 -5.46 -10.14 -8.41
N CYS A 62 -5.59 -10.50 -9.67
CA CYS A 62 -6.12 -11.78 -10.10
C CYS A 62 -4.95 -12.62 -10.65
N ILE A 63 -4.88 -13.88 -10.22
CA ILE A 63 -4.00 -14.88 -10.79
C ILE A 63 -4.87 -15.75 -11.69
N GLU A 64 -4.42 -16.02 -12.92
CA GLU A 64 -5.19 -16.81 -13.90
C GLU A 64 -5.69 -18.13 -13.27
N GLY A 65 -7.01 -18.29 -13.18
CA GLY A 65 -7.67 -19.47 -12.64
C GLY A 65 -7.69 -19.59 -11.10
N ALA A 66 -7.28 -18.57 -10.35
CA ALA A 66 -7.12 -18.63 -8.88
C ALA A 66 -7.85 -17.49 -8.14
N ALA A 67 -7.72 -17.49 -6.81
CA ALA A 67 -8.37 -16.57 -5.88
C ALA A 67 -7.96 -15.10 -6.10
N GLU A 68 -8.94 -14.21 -6.04
CA GLU A 68 -8.74 -12.75 -6.07
C GLU A 68 -8.24 -12.27 -4.70
N PHE A 69 -7.21 -11.43 -4.69
CA PHE A 69 -6.74 -10.73 -3.48
C PHE A 69 -6.48 -9.27 -3.77
N ALA A 70 -6.40 -8.45 -2.72
CA ALA A 70 -6.06 -7.05 -2.83
C ALA A 70 -4.63 -6.78 -2.37
N SER A 71 -4.01 -5.78 -2.97
CA SER A 71 -2.71 -5.25 -2.55
C SER A 71 -2.74 -3.73 -2.57
N PHE A 72 -1.99 -3.08 -1.68
CA PHE A 72 -1.90 -1.63 -1.66
C PHE A 72 -0.46 -1.13 -1.53
N ASN A 73 -0.25 0.13 -1.90
CA ASN A 73 0.90 0.91 -1.47
C ASN A 73 0.44 2.15 -0.71
N LEU A 74 1.14 2.48 0.38
CA LEU A 74 0.83 3.61 1.24
C LEU A 74 2.07 4.46 1.46
N ALA A 75 1.91 5.78 1.39
CA ALA A 75 2.92 6.70 1.89
C ALA A 75 2.35 8.03 2.38
N ILE A 76 3.05 8.57 3.37
CA ILE A 76 2.72 9.84 4.01
C ILE A 76 4.02 10.61 4.16
N ARG A 77 3.99 11.90 3.79
CA ARG A 77 5.09 12.85 3.94
C ARG A 77 5.61 12.82 5.38
N THR A 78 6.92 12.79 5.58
CA THR A 78 7.55 12.48 6.89
C THR A 78 7.04 13.38 8.02
N ARG A 79 6.88 14.68 7.76
CA ARG A 79 6.36 15.67 8.73
C ARG A 79 4.94 15.38 9.28
N TRP A 80 4.15 14.57 8.57
CA TRP A 80 2.77 14.22 8.93
C TRP A 80 2.63 12.81 9.52
N GLN A 81 3.73 12.06 9.60
CA GLN A 81 3.74 10.75 10.22
C GLN A 81 3.58 10.86 11.75
N GLY A 82 3.24 9.73 12.38
CA GLY A 82 3.08 9.62 13.85
C GLY A 82 1.72 10.05 14.38
N ARG A 83 0.76 10.39 13.51
CA ARG A 83 -0.51 11.05 13.89
C ARG A 83 -1.76 10.20 13.61
N GLY A 84 -1.62 8.88 13.51
CA GLY A 84 -2.73 7.97 13.16
C GLY A 84 -3.21 8.02 11.70
N LEU A 85 -2.67 8.93 10.87
CA LEU A 85 -3.10 9.12 9.49
C LEU A 85 -2.92 7.88 8.58
N GLY A 86 -1.90 7.06 8.84
CA GLY A 86 -1.70 5.80 8.13
C GLY A 86 -2.84 4.81 8.38
N THR A 87 -3.29 4.71 9.62
CA THR A 87 -4.45 3.89 10.00
C THR A 87 -5.71 4.32 9.25
N SER A 88 -5.98 5.62 9.16
CA SER A 88 -7.15 6.13 8.42
C SER A 88 -7.13 5.76 6.94
N LEU A 89 -5.95 5.84 6.30
CA LEU A 89 -5.79 5.43 4.91
C LEU A 89 -5.98 3.93 4.72
N VAL A 90 -5.37 3.09 5.57
CA VAL A 90 -5.53 1.62 5.48
C VAL A 90 -7.00 1.23 5.65
N LYS A 91 -7.72 1.81 6.61
CA LYS A 91 -9.16 1.56 6.77
C LYS A 91 -9.97 1.91 5.52
N SER A 92 -9.65 3.03 4.87
CA SER A 92 -10.32 3.42 3.61
C SER A 92 -10.07 2.40 2.49
N ALA A 93 -8.84 1.86 2.42
CA ALA A 93 -8.52 0.78 1.50
C ALA A 93 -9.24 -0.52 1.84
N GLU A 94 -9.27 -0.94 3.11
CA GLU A 94 -10.00 -2.13 3.55
C GLU A 94 -11.50 -2.04 3.23
N GLU A 95 -12.13 -0.89 3.46
CA GLU A 95 -13.53 -0.66 3.07
C GLU A 95 -13.73 -0.80 1.55
N TRP A 96 -12.79 -0.30 0.74
CA TRP A 96 -12.85 -0.46 -0.71
C TRP A 96 -12.76 -1.92 -1.14
N VAL A 97 -11.94 -2.71 -0.44
CA VAL A 97 -11.75 -4.15 -0.67
C VAL A 97 -12.98 -4.94 -0.23
N ARG A 98 -13.52 -4.67 0.97
CA ARG A 98 -14.76 -5.29 1.48
C ARG A 98 -15.96 -5.07 0.57
N ARG A 99 -16.14 -3.85 0.04
CA ARG A 99 -17.22 -3.55 -0.93
C ARG A 99 -17.13 -4.38 -2.21
N ARG A 100 -15.95 -4.92 -2.53
CA ARG A 100 -15.72 -5.81 -3.69
C ARG A 100 -15.75 -7.29 -3.33
N ARG A 101 -15.97 -7.62 -2.05
CA ARG A 101 -15.97 -9.01 -1.54
C ARG A 101 -14.66 -9.74 -1.85
N ILE A 102 -13.56 -8.99 -1.83
CA ILE A 102 -12.23 -9.57 -1.97
C ILE A 102 -11.80 -10.00 -0.56
N PRO A 103 -11.59 -11.31 -0.33
CA PRO A 103 -11.51 -11.86 1.04
C PRO A 103 -10.19 -11.57 1.72
N PHE A 104 -9.13 -11.30 0.95
CA PHE A 104 -7.77 -11.27 1.43
C PHE A 104 -7.00 -10.06 0.92
N LEU A 105 -6.21 -9.46 1.81
CA LEU A 105 -5.32 -8.36 1.48
C LEU A 105 -3.88 -8.76 1.83
N ILE A 106 -2.97 -8.63 0.87
CA ILE A 106 -1.54 -8.93 1.02
C ILE A 106 -0.65 -7.91 0.32
N PHE A 107 0.45 -7.53 0.95
CA PHE A 107 1.44 -6.59 0.43
C PHE A 107 2.82 -6.85 1.02
N HIS A 108 3.82 -6.17 0.48
CA HIS A 108 5.19 -6.23 0.96
C HIS A 108 5.51 -5.01 1.82
N VAL A 109 6.26 -5.23 2.91
CA VAL A 109 6.86 -4.18 3.73
C VAL A 109 8.34 -4.47 3.90
N ALA A 110 9.20 -3.47 3.71
CA ALA A 110 10.64 -3.67 3.88
C ALA A 110 10.93 -4.10 5.33
N VAL A 111 11.82 -5.07 5.53
CA VAL A 111 12.14 -5.59 6.88
C VAL A 111 12.67 -4.49 7.80
N ARG A 112 13.37 -3.50 7.25
CA ARG A 112 13.88 -2.33 7.99
C ARG A 112 12.84 -1.24 8.28
N ASN A 113 11.60 -1.40 7.81
CA ASN A 113 10.55 -0.41 8.00
C ASN A 113 9.71 -0.71 9.25
N ASP A 114 10.36 -0.67 10.41
CA ASP A 114 9.77 -1.00 11.73
C ASP A 114 8.47 -0.22 11.98
N ARG A 115 8.43 1.04 11.53
CA ARG A 115 7.27 1.91 11.67
C ARG A 115 6.05 1.39 10.90
N ALA A 116 6.23 0.99 9.65
CA ALA A 116 5.13 0.44 8.85
C ALA A 116 4.75 -0.96 9.34
N PHE A 117 5.75 -1.78 9.68
CA PHE A 117 5.52 -3.10 10.26
C PHE A 117 4.65 -3.03 11.53
N ALA A 118 5.00 -2.17 12.49
CA ALA A 118 4.22 -1.95 13.70
C ALA A 118 2.82 -1.35 13.45
N LEU A 119 2.65 -0.57 12.37
CA LEU A 119 1.31 -0.13 11.94
C LEU A 119 0.48 -1.33 11.50
N TYR A 120 1.01 -2.17 10.61
CA TYR A 120 0.27 -3.30 10.04
C TYR A 120 -0.02 -4.38 11.08
N GLN A 121 0.92 -4.69 11.97
CA GLN A 121 0.66 -5.60 13.10
C GLN A 121 -0.49 -5.12 13.98
N ARG A 122 -0.53 -3.83 14.36
CA ARG A 122 -1.65 -3.27 15.14
C ARG A 122 -2.99 -3.30 14.41
N LEU A 123 -2.97 -3.34 13.08
CA LEU A 123 -4.15 -3.49 12.25
C LEU A 123 -4.48 -4.97 11.99
N GLY A 124 -3.81 -5.92 12.64
CA GLY A 124 -4.09 -7.35 12.55
C GLY A 124 -3.54 -8.03 11.30
N TYR A 125 -2.61 -7.40 10.58
CA TYR A 125 -1.85 -8.07 9.53
C TYR A 125 -0.76 -8.92 10.14
N THR A 126 -0.53 -10.09 9.55
CA THR A 126 0.46 -11.07 10.01
C THR A 126 1.50 -11.33 8.92
N VAL A 127 2.70 -11.76 9.30
CA VAL A 127 3.73 -12.16 8.33
C VAL A 127 3.30 -13.47 7.68
N CYS A 128 3.22 -13.48 6.35
CA CYS A 128 2.94 -14.67 5.54
C CYS A 128 4.22 -15.31 5.00
N GLY A 129 5.32 -14.56 4.93
CA GLY A 129 6.63 -15.08 4.52
C GLY A 129 7.67 -13.98 4.28
N ASP A 130 8.92 -14.41 4.11
CA ASP A 130 10.04 -13.55 3.72
C ASP A 130 10.16 -13.49 2.20
N VAL A 131 10.49 -12.30 1.68
CA VAL A 131 10.70 -12.06 0.26
C VAL A 131 12.11 -11.49 0.07
N VAL A 132 12.93 -12.22 -0.67
CA VAL A 132 14.28 -11.81 -1.08
C VAL A 132 14.22 -11.26 -2.50
N ALA A 133 14.66 -10.03 -2.72
CA ALA A 133 14.69 -9.46 -4.07
C ALA A 133 15.87 -10.05 -4.87
N ALA A 134 15.66 -10.37 -6.14
CA ALA A 134 16.63 -11.07 -6.99
C ALA A 134 17.97 -10.32 -7.24
N ASN A 135 18.11 -9.06 -6.80
CA ASN A 135 19.23 -8.19 -7.12
C ASN A 135 19.96 -7.66 -5.87
N LYS A 136 20.66 -8.53 -5.11
CA LYS A 136 22.00 -8.27 -4.48
C LYS A 136 22.50 -9.40 -3.56
N GLU A 137 23.78 -9.29 -3.21
CA GLU A 137 24.70 -10.25 -2.57
C GLU A 137 24.15 -11.05 -1.37
N SER A 138 24.53 -12.32 -1.35
CA SER A 138 24.21 -13.35 -0.36
C SER A 138 24.50 -12.91 1.09
N GLY A 139 23.50 -13.05 1.98
CA GLY A 139 23.70 -13.05 3.44
C GLY A 139 22.73 -12.24 4.29
N VAL A 140 21.68 -11.62 3.72
CA VAL A 140 20.73 -10.78 4.46
C VAL A 140 19.39 -11.51 4.63
N VAL A 141 18.87 -11.54 5.86
CA VAL A 141 17.47 -11.93 6.17
C VAL A 141 16.53 -11.08 5.30
N GLY A 142 15.51 -11.69 4.68
CA GLY A 142 14.75 -11.15 3.52
C GLY A 142 14.56 -9.63 3.44
N ASP A 143 14.57 -9.07 2.23
CA ASP A 143 14.46 -7.61 2.03
C ASP A 143 13.08 -7.07 2.46
N TYR A 144 12.04 -7.91 2.32
CA TYR A 144 10.66 -7.59 2.65
C TYR A 144 9.97 -8.73 3.38
N TYR A 145 9.05 -8.40 4.28
CA TYR A 145 8.00 -9.32 4.71
C TYR A 145 6.82 -9.19 3.76
N ALA A 146 6.28 -10.32 3.28
CA ALA A 146 4.91 -10.38 2.82
C ALA A 146 4.00 -10.41 4.04
N MET A 147 3.10 -9.43 4.18
CA MET A 147 2.13 -9.37 5.26
C MET A 147 0.71 -9.42 4.71
N GLY A 148 -0.15 -10.20 5.36
CA GLY A 148 -1.51 -10.42 4.91
C GLY A 148 -2.54 -10.52 6.04
N ARG A 149 -3.80 -10.30 5.68
CA ARG A 149 -4.97 -10.40 6.56
C ARG A 149 -6.21 -10.79 5.76
N MET A 150 -6.99 -11.74 6.30
CA MET A 150 -8.36 -12.01 5.83
C MET A 150 -9.30 -10.91 6.34
N LEU A 151 -10.07 -10.30 5.44
CA LEU A 151 -11.00 -9.22 5.79
C LEU A 151 -12.42 -9.72 6.10
N ASP A 152 -12.77 -10.92 5.62
CA ASP A 152 -14.08 -11.56 5.85
C ASP A 152 -14.18 -12.31 7.19
N ALA A 153 -13.05 -12.55 7.87
CA ALA A 153 -13.02 -13.25 9.16
C ALA A 153 -13.64 -12.41 10.31
N ASP A 154 -13.84 -11.10 10.11
CA ASP A 154 -14.43 -10.21 11.12
C ASP A 154 -15.97 -10.31 11.19
N GLU A 155 -16.66 -10.80 10.15
CA GLU A 155 -18.13 -10.94 10.14
C GLU A 155 -18.60 -12.21 10.86
N VAL A 156 -17.78 -13.26 10.88
CA VAL A 156 -18.14 -14.56 11.51
C VAL A 156 -18.12 -14.48 13.05
N ALA A 157 -17.46 -13.47 13.63
CA ALA A 157 -17.38 -13.29 15.08
C ALA A 157 -18.59 -12.56 15.71
N LEU A 158 -19.58 -12.15 14.91
CA LEU A 158 -20.75 -11.36 15.33
C LEU A 158 -22.10 -12.00 14.93
N ALA A 159 -22.11 -13.24 14.48
CA ALA A 159 -23.31 -14.05 14.22
C ALA A 159 -23.45 -15.16 15.28
#